data_AF-A0A7S2S8J8-F1
#
_entry.id   AF-A0A7S2S8J8-F1
#
_cell.length_a   1.000
_cell.length_b   1.000
_cell.length_c   1.000
_cell.angle_alpha   90.00
_cell.angle_beta   90.00
_cell.angle_gamma   90.00
#
_symmetry.space_group_name_H-M   'P 1'
#
loop_
_entity.id
_entity.type
_entity.pdbx_description
1 polymer ?
#
loop_
_entity_poly.entity_id
_entity_poly.type
_entity_poly.pdbx_seq_one_letter_code
_entity_poly.pdbx_strand_id
1 'polypeptide(L)'
;AYQGRDFIHTGTFGNPHSKIVGTDRAFREGFQFTFACQLSSSGFVDTVGKSANGILGLSTSSTSFVHQMFAADKLAGTFFSMCFHRTIMEDATSAGTLILGGYDAEFHTTPMSYIKNTREDNKHYTMKITNIYLRKGGGESVIPISPDQEIIKLDYNQTMMRETYAH
;
A
#
# COMPACT_ATOMS: atom_id res chain seq x y z
N ALA A 1 -3.26 -20.89 12.24
CA ALA A 1 -4.32 -19.99 11.71
C ALA A 1 -5.31 -20.84 10.93
N TYR A 2 -6.60 -20.51 10.96
CA TYR A 2 -7.61 -21.15 10.13
C TYR A 2 -8.16 -20.15 9.11
N GLN A 3 -8.84 -20.66 8.08
CA GLN A 3 -9.41 -19.82 7.03
C GLN A 3 -10.85 -19.43 7.42
N GLY A 4 -11.12 -18.13 7.46
CA GLY A 4 -12.45 -17.55 7.56
C GLY A 4 -12.96 -17.10 6.19
N ARG A 5 -14.27 -17.09 6.01
CA ARG A 5 -14.94 -16.49 4.86
C ARG A 5 -16.11 -15.65 5.35
N ASP A 6 -16.15 -14.39 4.95
CA ASP A 6 -17.24 -13.48 5.30
C ASP A 6 -17.45 -12.42 4.20
N PHE A 7 -18.60 -11.74 4.22
CA PHE A 7 -18.88 -10.65 3.30
C PHE A 7 -18.22 -9.35 3.78
N ILE A 8 -17.39 -8.78 2.91
CA ILE A 8 -16.82 -7.45 3.12
C ILE A 8 -17.43 -6.48 2.13
N HIS A 9 -17.80 -5.30 2.64
CA HIS A 9 -18.17 -4.16 1.84
C HIS A 9 -17.21 -3.01 2.10
N THR A 10 -16.64 -2.48 1.02
CA THR A 10 -15.83 -1.26 1.02
C THR A 10 -16.70 -0.14 0.48
N GLY A 11 -16.94 0.87 1.31
CA GLY A 11 -17.74 2.04 0.96
C GLY A 11 -17.14 3.27 1.60
N THR A 12 -17.47 4.45 1.07
CA THR A 12 -17.13 5.72 1.71
C THR A 12 -17.77 5.78 3.09
N PHE A 13 -16.95 6.06 4.12
CA PHE A 13 -17.44 6.39 5.44
C PHE A 13 -18.33 7.63 5.34
N GLY A 14 -19.64 7.46 5.55
CA GLY A 14 -20.47 8.57 5.97
C GLY A 14 -19.94 9.13 7.30
N ASN A 15 -20.31 10.38 7.60
CA ASN A 15 -19.85 11.17 8.75
C ASN A 15 -19.41 10.30 9.95
N PRO A 16 -18.14 10.37 10.40
CA PRO A 16 -17.56 9.49 11.43
C PRO A 16 -18.25 9.56 12.80
N HIS A 17 -19.16 10.52 13.00
CA HIS A 17 -20.01 10.65 14.19
C HIS A 17 -21.37 9.94 14.11
N SER A 18 -21.70 9.33 12.97
CA SER A 18 -22.95 8.58 12.82
C SER A 18 -22.85 7.21 13.50
N LYS A 19 -23.86 6.84 14.30
CA LYS A 19 -23.94 5.48 14.88
C LYS A 19 -23.85 4.46 13.76
N ILE A 20 -22.91 3.52 13.86
CA ILE A 20 -22.83 2.35 12.99
C ILE A 20 -24.06 1.48 13.29
N VAL A 21 -25.13 1.68 12.53
CA VAL A 21 -26.28 0.77 12.50
C VAL A 21 -25.95 -0.31 11.47
N GLY A 22 -26.06 -1.58 11.85
CA GLY A 22 -25.88 -2.68 10.91
C GLY A 22 -26.81 -2.52 9.71
N THR A 23 -26.26 -2.61 8.49
CA THR A 23 -27.02 -2.55 7.24
C THR A 23 -26.84 -3.84 6.46
N ASP A 24 -27.73 -4.11 5.51
CA ASP A 24 -27.63 -5.24 4.58
C ASP A 24 -26.66 -4.97 3.40
N ARG A 25 -25.95 -3.83 3.40
CA ARG A 25 -25.01 -3.45 2.33
C ARG A 25 -23.89 -4.46 2.13
N ALA A 26 -23.39 -5.08 3.21
CA ALA A 26 -22.39 -6.13 3.11
C ALA A 26 -22.88 -7.29 2.22
N PHE A 27 -24.16 -7.66 2.35
CA PHE A 27 -24.76 -8.74 1.58
C PHE A 27 -25.06 -8.33 0.12
N ARG A 28 -25.55 -7.10 -0.09
CA ARG A 28 -25.94 -6.62 -1.43
C ARG A 28 -24.79 -6.12 -2.28
N GLU A 29 -23.89 -5.37 -1.68
CA GLU A 29 -22.86 -4.59 -2.36
C GLU A 29 -21.46 -5.12 -2.08
N GLY A 30 -21.28 -5.91 -1.02
CA GLY A 30 -20.03 -6.55 -0.68
C GLY A 30 -19.67 -7.75 -1.57
N PHE A 31 -18.62 -8.45 -1.16
CA PHE A 31 -18.13 -9.66 -1.79
C PHE A 31 -17.65 -10.65 -0.74
N GLN A 32 -17.64 -11.94 -1.07
CA GLN A 32 -17.13 -12.97 -0.20
C GLN A 32 -15.60 -12.89 -0.15
N PHE A 33 -15.06 -12.52 1.01
CA PHE A 33 -13.64 -12.41 1.25
C PHE A 33 -13.14 -13.58 2.09
N THR A 34 -12.02 -14.16 1.67
CA THR A 34 -11.29 -15.17 2.41
C THR A 34 -10.14 -14.52 3.17
N PHE A 35 -10.08 -14.75 4.48
CA PHE A 35 -9.03 -14.23 5.36
C PHE A 35 -8.48 -15.30 6.31
N ALA A 36 -7.30 -15.04 6.84
CA ALA A 36 -6.70 -15.89 7.87
C ALA A 36 -7.12 -15.40 9.26
N CYS A 37 -7.71 -16.29 10.06
CA CYS A 37 -8.00 -16.03 11.46
C CYS A 37 -6.76 -16.38 12.29
N GLN A 38 -6.17 -15.35 12.90
CA GLN A 38 -5.03 -15.46 13.79
C GLN A 38 -5.52 -15.68 15.23
N LEU A 39 -5.11 -16.79 15.85
CA LEU A 39 -5.54 -17.19 17.19
C LEU A 39 -4.69 -16.57 18.31
N SER A 40 -3.46 -16.18 17.99
CA SER A 40 -2.55 -15.47 18.88
C SER A 40 -1.61 -14.61 18.04
N SER A 41 -1.30 -13.41 18.54
CA SER A 41 -0.31 -12.50 17.95
C SER A 41 0.82 -12.25 18.93
N SER A 42 2.04 -12.14 18.40
CA SER A 42 3.21 -11.66 19.14
C SER A 42 3.98 -10.67 18.25
N GLY A 43 4.75 -9.76 18.85
CA GLY A 43 5.57 -8.79 18.10
C GLY A 43 4.83 -7.54 17.65
N PHE A 44 5.12 -7.05 16.43
CA PHE A 44 4.69 -5.75 15.90
C PHE A 44 3.17 -5.48 15.98
N VAL A 45 2.35 -6.51 15.77
CA VAL A 45 0.88 -6.40 15.84
C VAL A 45 0.41 -6.09 17.27
N ASP A 46 1.13 -6.58 18.27
CA ASP A 46 0.79 -6.41 19.69
C ASP A 46 1.33 -5.07 20.25
N THR A 47 2.47 -4.60 19.72
CA THR A 47 3.14 -3.37 20.20
C THR A 47 2.76 -2.10 19.42
N VAL A 48 2.58 -2.18 18.10
CA VAL A 48 2.24 -1.04 17.22
C VAL A 48 0.78 -1.12 16.74
N GLY A 49 0.20 -2.32 16.70
CA GLY A 49 -1.14 -2.59 16.19
C GLY A 49 -2.29 -2.44 17.20
N LYS A 50 -2.10 -1.75 18.34
CA LYS A 50 -3.18 -1.56 19.34
C LYS A 50 -4.46 -0.88 18.80
N SER A 51 -4.39 -0.28 17.61
CA SER A 51 -5.53 0.35 16.92
C SER A 51 -5.96 -0.37 15.63
N ALA A 52 -5.37 -1.51 15.28
CA ALA A 52 -5.66 -2.24 14.06
C ALA A 52 -6.34 -3.59 14.38
N ASN A 53 -7.53 -3.83 13.83
CA ASN A 53 -8.25 -5.10 14.00
C ASN A 53 -7.74 -6.23 13.08
N GLY A 54 -6.67 -5.98 12.30
CA GLY A 54 -6.09 -6.95 11.38
C GLY A 54 -5.11 -6.31 10.39
N ILE A 55 -4.57 -7.13 9.50
CA ILE A 55 -3.67 -6.73 8.42
C ILE A 55 -4.36 -6.98 7.08
N LEU A 56 -4.37 -5.99 6.20
CA LEU A 56 -4.86 -6.11 4.84
C LEU A 56 -3.69 -6.41 3.89
N GLY A 57 -3.68 -7.60 3.29
CA GLY A 57 -2.66 -7.99 2.32
C GLY A 57 -2.93 -7.37 0.94
N LEU A 58 -2.00 -6.53 0.46
CA LEU A 58 -2.08 -5.87 -0.86
C LEU A 58 -1.07 -6.43 -1.88
N SER A 59 -0.51 -7.61 -1.66
CA SER A 59 0.49 -8.22 -2.55
C SER A 59 -0.08 -8.60 -3.93
N THR A 60 0.78 -9.07 -4.84
CA THR A 60 0.38 -9.64 -6.14
C THR A 60 -0.28 -11.03 -6.04
N SER A 61 -0.53 -11.54 -4.83
CA SER A 61 -1.11 -12.87 -4.64
C SER A 61 -2.57 -12.87 -5.04
N SER A 62 -3.05 -13.98 -5.61
CA SER A 62 -4.48 -14.21 -5.84
C SER A 62 -5.31 -14.19 -4.55
N THR A 63 -4.67 -14.43 -3.40
CA THR A 63 -5.29 -14.32 -2.07
C THR A 63 -5.24 -12.91 -1.47
N SER A 64 -4.62 -11.95 -2.15
CA SER A 64 -4.63 -10.55 -1.71
C SER A 64 -6.03 -9.95 -1.77
N PHE A 65 -6.25 -8.87 -1.01
CA PHE A 65 -7.55 -8.20 -0.97
C PHE A 65 -8.00 -7.72 -2.36
N VAL A 66 -7.11 -7.06 -3.09
CA VAL A 66 -7.40 -6.48 -4.41
C VAL A 66 -7.71 -7.56 -5.44
N HIS A 67 -6.97 -8.68 -5.42
CA HIS A 67 -7.24 -9.80 -6.32
C HIS A 67 -8.57 -10.49 -6.01
N GLN A 68 -8.92 -10.68 -4.73
CA GLN A 68 -10.21 -11.26 -4.36
C GLN A 68 -11.37 -10.33 -4.75
N MET A 69 -11.22 -9.01 -4.64
CA MET A 69 -12.20 -8.05 -5.14
C MET A 69 -12.36 -8.12 -6.67
N PHE A 70 -11.25 -8.17 -7.40
CA PHE A 70 -11.26 -8.32 -8.86
C PHE A 70 -11.94 -9.63 -9.28
N ALA A 71 -11.60 -10.75 -8.63
CA ALA A 71 -12.21 -12.06 -8.89
C ALA A 71 -13.71 -12.12 -8.56
N ALA A 72 -14.21 -11.19 -7.74
CA ALA A 72 -15.61 -11.02 -7.43
C ALA A 72 -16.28 -9.91 -8.27
N ASP A 73 -15.65 -9.50 -9.38
CA ASP A 73 -16.11 -8.47 -10.32
C ASP A 73 -16.40 -7.11 -9.66
N LYS A 74 -15.70 -6.80 -8.55
CA LYS A 74 -15.84 -5.51 -7.84
C LYS A 74 -14.89 -4.44 -8.33
N LEU A 75 -13.84 -4.81 -9.08
CA LEU A 75 -12.84 -3.90 -9.63
C LEU A 75 -12.63 -4.21 -11.11
N ALA A 76 -12.25 -3.20 -11.89
CA ALA A 76 -11.89 -3.37 -13.30
C ALA A 76 -10.49 -4.00 -13.50
N GLY A 77 -9.68 -4.05 -12.44
CA GLY A 77 -8.34 -4.65 -12.47
C GLY A 77 -7.75 -4.86 -11.07
N THR A 78 -6.60 -5.52 -11.02
CA THR A 78 -5.91 -5.91 -9.78
C THR A 78 -4.89 -4.87 -9.28
N PHE A 79 -4.92 -3.66 -9.83
CA PHE A 79 -4.03 -2.58 -9.45
C PHE A 79 -4.63 -1.68 -8.38
N PHE A 80 -3.78 -0.98 -7.64
CA PHE A 80 -4.18 0.00 -6.63
C PHE A 80 -3.12 1.11 -6.59
N SER A 81 -3.48 2.25 -6.04
CA SER A 81 -2.56 3.37 -5.83
C SER A 81 -2.63 3.87 -4.40
N MET A 82 -1.50 4.34 -3.87
CA MET A 82 -1.38 4.87 -2.53
C MET A 82 -0.69 6.24 -2.58
N CYS A 83 -1.31 7.22 -1.91
CA CYS A 83 -0.73 8.54 -1.70
C CYS A 83 -0.71 8.81 -0.20
N PHE A 84 0.48 8.96 0.38
CA PHE A 84 0.64 9.23 1.81
C PHE A 84 1.03 10.68 2.06
N HIS A 85 0.45 11.27 3.09
CA HIS A 85 0.84 12.61 3.53
C HIS A 85 2.00 12.55 4.53
N ARG A 86 2.93 13.50 4.45
CA ARG A 86 4.11 13.58 5.35
C ARG A 86 3.73 13.97 6.78
N THR A 87 2.63 14.68 6.98
CA THR A 87 2.26 15.28 8.26
C THR A 87 1.13 14.51 8.92
N ILE A 88 1.43 13.90 10.07
CA ILE A 88 0.44 13.65 11.12
C ILE A 88 0.44 14.93 11.95
N MET A 89 -0.29 15.97 11.52
CA MET A 89 -0.62 17.04 12.47
C MET A 89 -1.53 16.44 13.55
N GLU A 90 -1.52 16.95 14.78
CA GLU A 90 -2.45 16.48 15.83
C GLU A 90 -3.92 16.54 15.37
N ASP A 91 -4.22 17.41 14.39
CA ASP A 91 -5.54 17.63 13.79
C ASP A 91 -5.71 16.94 12.43
N ALA A 92 -4.73 16.17 11.96
CA ALA A 92 -4.77 15.53 10.66
C ALA A 92 -5.84 14.43 10.63
N THR A 93 -6.91 14.67 9.88
CA THR A 93 -8.05 13.75 9.73
C THR A 93 -7.74 12.54 8.83
N SER A 94 -6.60 12.54 8.13
CA SER A 94 -6.18 11.45 7.24
C SER A 94 -4.66 11.36 7.07
N ALA A 95 -4.15 10.13 7.02
CA ALA A 95 -2.74 9.81 6.72
C ALA A 95 -2.47 9.67 5.21
N GLY A 96 -3.51 9.76 4.36
CA GLY A 96 -3.40 9.58 2.92
C GLY A 96 -4.61 8.89 2.31
N THR A 97 -4.46 8.43 1.07
CA THR A 97 -5.51 7.81 0.27
C THR A 97 -5.04 6.49 -0.31
N LEU A 98 -5.89 5.46 -0.22
CA LEU A 98 -5.76 4.19 -0.94
C LEU A 98 -6.90 4.08 -1.95
N ILE A 99 -6.56 3.90 -3.22
CA ILE A 99 -7.52 3.71 -4.32
C ILE A 99 -7.36 2.30 -4.86
N LEU A 100 -8.46 1.56 -4.95
CA LEU A 100 -8.49 0.19 -5.43
C LEU A 100 -9.01 0.15 -6.87
N GLY A 101 -8.37 -0.64 -7.74
CA GLY A 101 -8.74 -0.78 -9.16
C GLY A 101 -8.46 0.47 -10.01
N GLY A 102 -7.66 1.41 -9.50
CA GLY A 102 -7.58 2.77 -10.03
C GLY A 102 -6.37 3.55 -9.55
N TYR A 103 -6.26 4.76 -10.09
CA TYR A 103 -5.50 5.87 -9.52
C TYR A 103 -6.29 7.15 -9.76
N ASP A 104 -5.97 8.19 -9.00
CA ASP A 104 -6.54 9.53 -9.19
C ASP A 104 -5.44 10.47 -9.65
N ALA A 105 -5.62 11.03 -10.85
CA ALA A 105 -4.66 11.93 -11.47
C ALA A 105 -4.54 13.26 -10.72
N GLU A 106 -5.53 13.64 -9.90
CA GLU A 106 -5.46 14.86 -9.08
C GLU A 106 -4.35 14.80 -8.03
N PHE A 107 -3.92 13.60 -7.63
CA PHE A 107 -2.76 13.42 -6.75
C PHE A 107 -1.41 13.50 -7.47
N HIS A 108 -1.39 13.62 -8.80
CA HIS A 108 -0.15 13.63 -9.58
C HIS A 108 0.33 15.06 -9.84
N THR A 109 1.57 15.37 -9.45
CA THR A 109 2.25 16.63 -9.82
C THR A 109 3.13 16.50 -11.07
N THR A 110 3.37 15.26 -11.52
CA THR A 110 4.18 14.92 -12.69
C THR A 110 3.58 13.72 -13.43
N PRO A 111 3.92 13.51 -14.72
CA PRO A 111 3.47 12.33 -15.44
C PRO A 111 3.92 11.02 -14.76
N MET A 112 2.99 10.07 -14.66
CA MET A 112 3.25 8.76 -14.07
C MET A 112 4.27 7.97 -14.91
N SER A 113 5.23 7.35 -14.22
CA SER A 113 6.24 6.47 -14.82
C SER A 113 6.02 5.04 -14.37
N TYR A 114 6.22 4.09 -15.29
CA TYR A 114 5.99 2.68 -15.05
C TYR A 114 7.30 1.89 -15.03
N ILE A 115 7.38 0.91 -14.13
CA ILE A 115 8.50 -0.01 -14.02
C ILE A 115 7.94 -1.43 -13.97
N LYS A 116 8.60 -2.36 -14.66
CA LYS A 116 8.20 -3.77 -14.69
C LYS A 116 8.52 -4.43 -13.34
N ASN A 117 7.57 -5.21 -12.81
CA ASN A 117 7.84 -6.11 -11.69
C ASN A 117 8.84 -7.19 -12.13
N THR A 118 9.97 -7.30 -11.45
CA THR A 118 11.06 -8.22 -11.82
C THR A 118 10.91 -9.60 -11.19
N ARG A 119 9.93 -9.80 -10.31
CA ARG A 119 9.69 -11.08 -9.62
C ARG A 119 8.35 -11.65 -10.07
N GLU A 120 8.34 -12.93 -10.44
CA GLU A 120 7.18 -13.62 -11.00
C GLU A 120 6.51 -14.57 -10.00
N ASP A 121 6.88 -14.50 -8.71
CA ASP A 121 6.39 -15.41 -7.67
C ASP A 121 4.96 -15.11 -7.20
N ASN A 122 4.33 -14.09 -7.78
CA ASN A 122 3.00 -13.59 -7.41
C ASN A 122 2.85 -13.30 -5.92
N LYS A 123 3.92 -12.92 -5.21
CA LYS A 123 3.83 -12.54 -3.78
C LYS A 123 4.34 -11.14 -3.49
N HIS A 124 5.10 -10.52 -4.40
CA HIS A 124 5.79 -9.27 -4.13
C HIS A 124 5.76 -8.34 -5.33
N TYR A 125 5.73 -7.03 -5.06
CA TYR A 125 6.13 -6.01 -6.03
C TYR A 125 7.63 -5.80 -5.89
N THR A 126 8.40 -6.26 -6.86
CA THR A 126 9.87 -6.14 -6.86
C THR A 126 10.32 -5.36 -8.08
N MET A 127 11.25 -4.42 -7.90
CA MET A 127 11.84 -3.71 -9.03
C MET A 127 13.36 -3.61 -8.89
N LYS A 128 14.03 -3.43 -10.02
CA LYS A 128 15.48 -3.25 -10.06
C LYS A 128 15.82 -1.75 -10.01
N ILE A 129 16.44 -1.33 -8.92
CA ILE A 129 17.11 -0.02 -8.83
C ILE A 129 18.46 -0.14 -9.55
N THR A 130 18.74 0.79 -10.47
CA THR A 130 19.96 0.79 -11.30
C THR A 130 21.02 1.77 -10.81
N ASN A 131 20.60 2.93 -10.33
CA ASN A 131 21.49 3.99 -9.87
C ASN A 131 20.84 4.68 -8.68
N ILE A 132 21.65 5.05 -7.69
CA ILE A 132 21.24 5.87 -6.55
C ILE A 132 22.11 7.11 -6.57
N TYR A 133 21.50 8.28 -6.43
CA TYR A 133 22.18 9.57 -6.46
C TYR A 133 21.84 10.34 -5.18
N LEU A 134 22.86 10.94 -4.57
CA LEU A 134 22.69 11.83 -3.42
C LEU A 134 23.04 13.26 -3.80
N ARG A 135 22.31 14.20 -3.23
CA ARG A 135 22.64 15.61 -3.31
C ARG A 135 23.60 15.96 -2.20
N LYS A 136 24.68 16.66 -2.54
CA LYS A 136 25.59 17.20 -1.55
C LYS A 136 24.87 18.31 -0.77
N GLY A 137 24.80 18.17 0.55
CA GLY A 137 24.04 19.08 1.43
C GLY A 137 22.57 18.70 1.63
N GLY A 138 22.07 17.64 0.99
CA GLY A 138 20.70 17.13 1.21
C GLY A 138 19.59 17.89 0.47
N GLY A 139 18.35 17.78 0.97
CA GLY A 139 17.15 18.42 0.41
C GLY A 139 15.92 17.52 0.46
N GLU A 140 14.74 18.09 0.19
CA GLU A 140 13.46 17.37 0.29
C GLU A 140 12.87 16.87 -1.05
N SER A 141 13.47 17.28 -2.17
CA SER A 141 12.96 17.05 -3.52
C SER A 141 14.04 16.59 -4.49
N VAL A 142 13.62 15.84 -5.51
CA VAL A 142 14.45 15.44 -6.66
C VAL A 142 14.66 16.57 -7.67
N ILE A 143 13.99 17.72 -7.50
CA ILE A 143 14.15 18.93 -8.33
C ILE A 143 15.30 19.79 -7.76
N PRO A 144 16.34 20.14 -8.54
CA PRO A 144 17.49 20.94 -8.05
C PRO A 144 17.05 22.29 -7.48
N ILE A 145 17.64 22.70 -6.35
CA ILE A 145 17.40 24.04 -5.76
C ILE A 145 18.17 25.11 -6.54
N SER A 146 19.34 24.74 -7.07
CA SER A 146 20.14 25.56 -7.97
C SER A 146 20.66 24.72 -9.15
N PRO A 147 21.00 25.34 -10.28
CA PRO A 147 21.61 24.66 -11.42
C PRO A 147 22.93 23.96 -11.07
N ASP A 148 23.69 24.54 -10.12
CA ASP A 148 25.02 24.07 -9.70
C ASP A 148 24.96 23.07 -8.53
N GLN A 149 23.76 22.59 -8.17
CA GLN A 149 23.60 21.62 -7.09
C GLN A 149 24.36 20.33 -7.43
N GLU A 150 25.42 20.04 -6.68
CA GLU A 150 26.23 18.84 -6.89
C GLU A 150 25.44 17.57 -6.55
N ILE A 151 25.44 16.61 -7.50
CA ILE A 151 24.81 15.30 -7.37
C ILE A 151 25.90 14.24 -7.47
N ILE A 152 26.01 13.40 -6.44
CA ILE A 152 27.00 12.33 -6.32
C ILE A 152 26.28 11.01 -6.58
N LYS A 153 26.73 10.27 -7.60
CA LYS A 153 26.31 8.89 -7.81
C LYS A 153 26.91 8.02 -6.71
N LEU A 154 26.07 7.28 -5.99
CA LEU A 154 26.56 6.31 -5.02
C LEU A 154 27.12 5.10 -5.77
N ASP A 155 28.35 4.74 -5.42
CA ASP A 155 28.91 3.44 -5.77
C ASP A 155 28.33 2.41 -4.80
N TYR A 156 27.47 1.53 -5.29
CA TYR A 156 26.89 0.48 -4.47
C TYR A 156 27.07 -0.88 -5.14
N ASN A 157 27.48 -1.85 -4.34
CA ASN A 157 27.60 -3.22 -4.78
C ASN A 157 26.22 -3.89 -4.76
N GLN A 158 25.70 -4.25 -5.93
CA GLN A 158 24.40 -4.91 -6.06
C GLN A 158 24.32 -6.26 -5.33
N THR A 159 25.45 -6.94 -5.13
CA THR A 159 25.52 -8.23 -4.44
C THR A 159 25.27 -8.05 -2.93
N MET A 160 25.89 -7.05 -2.30
CA MET A 160 25.69 -6.78 -0.87
C MET A 160 24.24 -6.40 -0.54
N MET A 161 23.56 -5.64 -1.41
CA MET A 161 22.15 -5.25 -1.21
C MET A 161 21.18 -6.44 -1.30
N ARG A 162 21.53 -7.53 -2.00
CA ARG A 162 20.66 -8.72 -2.10
C ARG A 162 20.71 -9.59 -0.85
N GLU A 163 21.86 -9.66 -0.17
CA GLU A 163 22.06 -10.53 1.00
C GLU A 163 21.31 -10.03 2.23
N THR A 164 21.07 -8.72 2.36
CA THR A 164 20.38 -8.13 3.52
C THR A 164 18.88 -8.43 3.58
N TYR A 165 18.25 -8.84 2.47
CA TYR A 165 16.78 -9.03 2.38
C TYR A 165 16.35 -10.47 2.05
N ALA A 166 17.24 -11.45 2.22
CA ALA A 166 16.98 -12.86 1.90
C ALA A 166 16.48 -13.71 3.10
N HIS A 167 15.98 -13.07 4.16
CA HIS A 167 15.45 -13.73 5.37
C HIS A 167 13.96 -13.49 5.55
#